data_AF-A0A3L5TUM4-F1
#
_entry.id   AF-A0A3L5TUM4-F1
#
_cell.length_a   1.000
_cell.length_b   1.000
_cell.length_c   1.000
_cell.angle_alpha   90.00
_cell.angle_beta   90.00
_cell.angle_gamma   90.00
#
_symmetry.space_group_name_H-M   'P 1'
#
loop_
_entity.id
_entity.type
_entity.pdbx_description
1 polymer ?
#
loop_
_entity_poly.entity_id
_entity_poly.type
_entity_poly.pdbx_seq_one_letter_code
_entity_poly.pdbx_strand_id
1 'polypeptide(L)'
;LVYSVEDEDTIERITTFWLPYIRQCRGEEHSNPIILVGNKSDLLDFSTMETMMPILNDFAEVETCVECSARTLKNISEMFYYAQKAVLHPTAPVYNPEEKELTPLCKKALTRVFKICDLDNDHLLNDDEVHLFQRKCFNAPLHQQALDDVKSIVKRNITDGVKENALTLKGFLFLHTLFIQRGRHETTWTVMRAFGYDDRLQLTRDFLYPKIMVGSGSTTELTLQGIQFLKMVFNKYDEDSDGCLSPPELQNLFSTCPVMPWGQDVNNTVCTNPNGWITSQVDT
;
A
#
# COMPACT_ATOMS: atom_id res chain seq x y z
N LEU A 1 1.11 -15.00 21.51
CA LEU A 1 1.40 -15.31 22.93
C LEU A 1 0.10 -15.74 23.60
N VAL A 2 0.09 -16.84 24.34
CA VAL A 2 -1.13 -17.35 25.00
C VAL A 2 -0.97 -17.21 26.51
N TYR A 3 -1.98 -16.67 27.19
CA TYR A 3 -2.07 -16.57 28.65
C TYR A 3 -3.41 -17.15 29.14
N SER A 4 -3.56 -17.32 30.46
CA SER A 4 -4.80 -17.81 31.07
C SER A 4 -5.56 -16.63 31.64
N VAL A 5 -6.83 -16.43 31.24
CA VAL A 5 -7.60 -15.25 31.71
C VAL A 5 -7.89 -15.25 33.22
N GLU A 6 -7.88 -16.43 33.86
CA GLU A 6 -8.11 -16.60 35.29
C GLU A 6 -6.82 -16.43 36.13
N ASP A 7 -5.64 -16.49 35.51
CA ASP A 7 -4.36 -16.55 36.22
C ASP A 7 -3.60 -15.22 36.06
N GLU A 8 -3.69 -14.38 37.09
CA GLU A 8 -3.05 -13.05 37.13
C GLU A 8 -1.53 -13.12 36.93
N ASP A 9 -0.85 -14.17 37.43
CA ASP A 9 0.59 -14.33 37.24
C ASP A 9 0.93 -14.48 35.75
N THR A 10 0.08 -15.14 34.97
CA THR A 10 0.30 -15.29 33.52
C THR A 10 0.11 -13.99 32.77
N ILE A 11 -0.76 -13.10 33.27
CA ILE A 11 -0.99 -11.75 32.72
C ILE A 11 0.21 -10.86 33.03
N GLU A 12 0.67 -10.83 34.28
CA GLU A 12 1.84 -10.03 34.69
C GLU A 12 3.11 -10.46 33.93
N ARG A 13 3.28 -11.75 33.66
CA ARG A 13 4.42 -12.28 32.90
C ARG A 13 4.47 -11.83 31.45
N ILE A 14 3.37 -11.32 30.89
CA ILE A 14 3.36 -10.77 29.52
C ILE A 14 4.36 -9.60 29.44
N THR A 15 4.22 -8.62 30.33
CA THR A 15 5.04 -7.39 30.30
C THR A 15 6.37 -7.56 31.03
N THR A 16 6.42 -8.37 32.10
CA THR A 16 7.63 -8.53 32.92
C THR A 16 8.65 -9.50 32.34
N PHE A 17 8.22 -10.47 31.52
CA PHE A 17 9.11 -11.50 30.97
C PHE A 17 8.98 -11.67 29.46
N TRP A 18 7.78 -11.96 28.95
CA TRP A 18 7.64 -12.44 27.57
C TRP A 18 7.90 -11.39 26.50
N LEU A 19 7.31 -10.20 26.61
CA LEU A 19 7.56 -9.11 25.67
C LEU A 19 9.04 -8.66 25.70
N PRO A 20 9.68 -8.42 26.88
CA PRO A 20 11.11 -8.17 26.95
C PRO A 20 11.98 -9.28 26.34
N TYR A 21 11.65 -10.54 26.58
CA TYR A 21 12.39 -11.68 26.04
C TYR A 21 12.29 -11.77 24.50
N ILE A 22 11.12 -11.49 23.93
CA ILE A 22 10.94 -11.44 22.47
C ILE A 22 11.78 -10.30 21.88
N ARG A 23 11.75 -9.10 22.48
CA ARG A 23 12.61 -7.98 22.07
C ARG A 23 14.10 -8.35 22.14
N GLN A 24 14.54 -9.03 23.19
CA GLN A 24 15.92 -9.51 23.31
C GLN A 24 16.30 -10.49 22.19
N CYS A 25 15.39 -11.39 21.80
CA CYS A 25 15.64 -12.41 20.78
C CYS A 25 15.54 -11.90 19.33
N ARG A 26 14.82 -10.79 19.11
CA ARG A 26 14.51 -10.25 17.77
C ARG A 26 15.19 -8.90 17.49
N GLY A 27 15.72 -8.24 18.52
CA GLY A 27 16.18 -6.85 18.48
C GLY A 27 15.06 -5.89 18.89
N GLU A 28 15.40 -4.75 19.49
CA GLU A 28 14.42 -3.77 19.98
C GLU A 28 13.55 -3.16 18.85
N GLU A 29 14.08 -3.10 17.63
CA GLU A 29 13.37 -2.53 16.47
C GLU A 29 12.68 -3.58 15.59
N HIS A 30 12.33 -4.75 16.13
CA HIS A 30 11.67 -5.78 15.34
C HIS A 30 10.25 -5.35 14.91
N SER A 31 9.85 -5.70 13.70
CA SER A 31 8.50 -5.43 13.18
C SER A 31 7.59 -6.65 13.20
N ASN A 32 7.95 -7.70 13.95
CA ASN A 32 7.14 -8.91 14.05
C ASN A 32 5.89 -8.66 14.91
N PRO A 33 4.67 -8.87 14.37
CA PRO A 33 3.45 -8.65 15.11
C PRO A 33 3.24 -9.72 16.18
N ILE A 34 2.72 -9.32 17.33
CA ILE A 34 2.36 -10.17 18.45
C ILE A 34 0.85 -10.10 18.65
N ILE A 35 0.23 -11.27 18.76
CA ILE A 35 -1.17 -11.40 19.15
C ILE A 35 -1.21 -11.98 20.56
N LEU A 36 -1.92 -11.30 21.47
CA LEU A 36 -2.21 -11.83 22.79
C LEU A 36 -3.48 -12.68 22.71
N VAL A 37 -3.44 -13.86 23.34
CA VAL A 37 -4.55 -14.80 23.33
C VAL A 37 -4.86 -15.21 24.75
N GLY A 38 -5.96 -14.69 25.29
CA GLY A 38 -6.48 -15.04 26.60
C GLY A 38 -7.30 -16.31 26.51
N ASN A 39 -6.73 -17.45 26.88
CA ASN A 39 -7.43 -18.73 26.86
C ASN A 39 -8.16 -19.01 28.19
N LYS A 40 -9.08 -19.98 28.17
CA LYS A 40 -9.97 -20.36 29.29
C LYS A 40 -11.04 -19.31 29.63
N SER A 41 -11.50 -18.54 28.64
CA SER A 41 -12.62 -17.59 28.82
C SER A 41 -13.95 -18.25 29.22
N ASP A 42 -14.03 -19.59 29.27
CA ASP A 42 -15.16 -20.33 29.83
C ASP A 42 -15.17 -20.38 31.37
N LEU A 43 -14.10 -19.94 32.04
CA LEU A 43 -14.00 -19.92 33.51
C LEU A 43 -14.40 -18.59 34.14
N LEU A 44 -14.55 -17.54 33.32
CA LEU A 44 -14.94 -16.21 33.76
C LEU A 44 -16.24 -15.78 33.06
N ASP A 45 -17.15 -15.17 33.81
CA ASP A 45 -18.40 -14.62 33.26
C ASP A 45 -18.21 -13.21 32.65
N PHE A 46 -17.04 -12.60 32.84
CA PHE A 46 -16.69 -11.26 32.37
C PHE A 46 -15.42 -11.27 31.52
N SER A 47 -15.23 -10.22 30.71
CA SER A 47 -14.04 -10.06 29.86
C SER A 47 -12.90 -9.39 30.62
N THR A 48 -11.68 -9.85 30.38
CA THR A 48 -10.42 -9.29 30.90
C THR A 48 -9.77 -8.28 29.95
N MET A 49 -10.48 -7.85 28.90
CA MET A 49 -9.90 -6.93 27.90
C MET A 49 -9.49 -5.58 28.46
N GLU A 50 -10.19 -5.02 29.44
CA GLU A 50 -9.80 -3.75 30.06
C GLU A 50 -8.39 -3.81 30.67
N THR A 51 -8.02 -4.96 31.26
CA THR A 51 -6.68 -5.21 31.81
C THR A 51 -5.60 -5.28 30.74
N MET A 52 -5.96 -5.63 29.49
CA MET A 52 -5.02 -5.74 28.37
C MET A 52 -4.83 -4.43 27.61
N MET A 53 -5.75 -3.46 27.75
CA MET A 53 -5.68 -2.18 27.04
C MET A 53 -4.37 -1.41 27.27
N PRO A 54 -3.80 -1.33 28.50
CA PRO A 54 -2.50 -0.70 28.70
C PRO A 54 -1.39 -1.38 27.90
N ILE A 55 -1.37 -2.72 27.85
CA ILE A 55 -0.36 -3.48 27.11
C ILE A 55 -0.47 -3.20 25.60
N LEU A 56 -1.69 -3.13 25.07
CA LEU A 56 -1.93 -2.80 23.66
C LEU A 56 -1.47 -1.37 23.30
N ASN A 57 -1.51 -0.44 24.25
CA ASN A 57 -1.08 0.94 24.04
C ASN A 57 0.43 1.13 24.23
N ASP A 58 1.03 0.40 25.18
CA ASP A 58 2.44 0.58 25.57
C ASP A 58 3.41 -0.23 24.70
N PHE A 59 2.92 -1.27 24.02
CA PHE A 59 3.73 -2.17 23.18
C PHE A 59 3.22 -2.18 21.74
N ALA A 60 3.84 -1.36 20.89
CA ALA A 60 3.46 -1.19 19.49
C ALA A 60 3.50 -2.48 18.65
N GLU A 61 4.30 -3.47 19.06
CA GLU A 61 4.34 -4.78 18.42
C GLU A 61 3.12 -5.66 18.74
N VAL A 62 2.32 -5.32 19.75
CA VAL A 62 1.10 -6.04 20.11
C VAL A 62 -0.07 -5.49 19.29
N GLU A 63 -0.47 -6.20 18.24
CA GLU A 63 -1.50 -5.72 17.31
C GLU A 63 -2.92 -5.91 17.84
N THR A 64 -3.17 -7.02 18.54
CA THR A 64 -4.52 -7.34 19.03
C THR A 64 -4.50 -8.33 20.17
N CYS A 65 -5.61 -8.37 20.91
CA CYS A 65 -5.87 -9.34 21.96
C CYS A 65 -7.18 -10.07 21.68
N VAL A 66 -7.18 -11.39 21.79
CA VAL A 66 -8.34 -12.24 21.56
C VAL A 66 -8.59 -13.14 22.76
N GLU A 67 -9.77 -13.05 23.35
CA GLU A 67 -10.20 -14.02 24.36
C GLU A 67 -10.86 -15.22 23.70
N CYS A 68 -10.40 -16.42 24.02
CA CYS A 68 -10.90 -17.67 23.47
C CYS A 68 -11.10 -18.74 24.55
N SER A 69 -11.76 -19.82 24.19
CA SER A 69 -11.80 -21.03 25.00
C SER A 69 -11.57 -22.23 24.11
N ALA A 70 -10.44 -22.90 24.32
CA ALA A 70 -10.18 -24.18 23.66
C ALA A 70 -11.16 -25.29 24.08
N ARG A 71 -11.78 -25.18 25.27
CA ARG A 71 -12.74 -26.15 25.78
C ARG A 71 -14.09 -26.06 25.09
N THR A 72 -14.61 -24.84 24.92
CA THR A 72 -15.92 -24.59 24.31
C THR A 72 -15.84 -24.22 22.84
N LEU A 73 -14.62 -24.14 22.29
CA LEU A 73 -14.30 -23.68 20.93
C LEU A 73 -14.71 -22.21 20.67
N LYS A 74 -14.92 -21.42 21.71
CA LYS A 74 -15.23 -19.98 21.60
C LYS A 74 -14.03 -19.24 21.00
N ASN A 75 -14.30 -18.43 19.97
CA ASN A 75 -13.35 -17.52 19.28
C ASN A 75 -12.07 -18.17 18.72
N ILE A 76 -12.03 -19.50 18.56
CA ILE A 76 -10.87 -20.19 18.00
C ILE A 76 -10.63 -19.79 16.54
N SER A 77 -11.68 -19.76 15.71
CA SER A 77 -11.56 -19.35 14.31
C SER A 77 -11.12 -17.89 14.16
N GLU A 78 -11.61 -17.02 15.04
CA GLU A 78 -11.25 -15.60 15.05
C GLU A 78 -9.78 -15.39 15.47
N MET A 79 -9.29 -16.12 16.47
CA MET A 79 -7.88 -16.13 16.85
C MET A 79 -6.97 -16.51 15.68
N PHE A 80 -7.29 -17.58 14.95
CA PHE A 80 -6.51 -17.98 13.76
C PHE A 80 -6.63 -16.96 12.62
N TYR A 81 -7.81 -16.38 12.42
CA TYR A 81 -8.02 -15.33 11.43
C TYR A 81 -7.12 -14.12 11.68
N TYR A 82 -7.09 -13.59 12.92
CA TYR A 82 -6.21 -12.47 13.25
C TYR A 82 -4.73 -12.85 13.15
N ALA A 83 -4.35 -14.07 13.55
CA ALA A 83 -2.97 -14.57 13.40
C ALA A 83 -2.51 -14.60 11.94
N GLN A 84 -3.36 -15.08 11.03
CA GLN A 84 -3.07 -15.05 9.60
C GLN A 84 -2.99 -13.61 9.09
N LYS A 85 -3.95 -12.76 9.48
CA LYS A 85 -4.03 -11.38 9.04
C LYS A 85 -2.80 -10.56 9.44
N ALA A 86 -2.31 -10.72 10.66
CA ALA A 86 -1.10 -10.04 11.16
C ALA A 86 0.15 -10.37 10.31
N VAL A 87 0.25 -11.61 9.82
CA VAL A 87 1.38 -12.04 8.99
C VAL A 87 1.20 -11.63 7.53
N LEU A 88 -0.02 -11.75 7.00
CA LEU A 88 -0.30 -11.46 5.58
C LEU A 88 -0.36 -9.95 5.29
N HIS A 89 -0.80 -9.17 6.27
CA HIS A 89 -1.12 -7.75 6.11
C HIS A 89 -0.55 -6.93 7.29
N PRO A 90 0.77 -6.96 7.55
CA PRO A 90 1.35 -6.36 8.74
C PRO A 90 1.09 -4.84 8.81
N THR A 91 0.76 -4.30 9.99
CA THR A 91 0.42 -2.87 10.10
C THR A 91 1.65 -1.98 10.16
N ALA A 92 2.72 -2.44 10.82
CA ALA A 92 3.92 -1.64 11.08
C ALA A 92 4.60 -1.02 9.83
N PRO A 93 4.71 -1.71 8.67
CA PRO A 93 5.30 -1.11 7.48
C PRO A 93 4.48 0.03 6.90
N VAL A 94 3.16 0.03 7.09
CA VAL A 94 2.22 0.94 6.41
C VAL A 94 1.77 2.12 7.25
N TYR A 95 1.79 2.00 8.59
CA TYR A 95 1.23 3.00 9.49
C TYR A 95 2.04 3.15 10.78
N ASN A 96 2.19 4.39 11.23
CA ASN A 96 2.73 4.73 12.54
C ASN A 96 1.55 5.07 13.49
N PRO A 97 1.27 4.23 14.50
CA PRO A 97 0.20 4.47 15.47
C PRO A 97 0.39 5.73 16.33
N GLU A 98 1.63 6.10 16.65
CA GLU A 98 1.96 7.24 17.51
C GLU A 98 1.64 8.57 16.80
N GLU A 99 2.16 8.73 15.58
CA GLU A 99 1.91 9.90 14.73
C GLU A 99 0.51 9.90 14.10
N LYS A 100 -0.19 8.76 14.16
CA LYS A 100 -1.47 8.51 13.50
C LYS A 100 -1.45 8.75 11.99
N GLU A 101 -0.31 8.46 11.37
CA GLU A 101 -0.05 8.70 9.95
C GLU A 101 0.53 7.48 9.23
N LEU A 102 0.37 7.45 7.91
CA LEU A 102 1.08 6.49 7.06
C LEU A 102 2.60 6.68 7.17
N THR A 103 3.35 5.58 7.14
CA THR A 103 4.82 5.65 7.13
C THR A 103 5.32 6.38 5.87
N PRO A 104 6.54 6.97 5.89
CA PRO A 104 7.11 7.62 4.71
C PRO A 104 7.20 6.70 3.48
N LEU A 105 7.56 5.42 3.68
CA LEU A 105 7.62 4.43 2.60
C LEU A 105 6.23 4.12 2.02
N CYS A 106 5.21 4.01 2.88
CA CYS A 106 3.83 3.78 2.46
C CYS A 106 3.29 4.97 1.66
N LYS A 107 3.50 6.19 2.15
CA LYS A 107 3.16 7.43 1.41
C LYS A 107 3.83 7.44 0.05
N LYS A 108 5.15 7.18 -0.02
CA LYS A 108 5.89 7.13 -1.29
C LYS A 108 5.34 6.08 -2.26
N ALA A 109 5.03 4.87 -1.77
CA ALA A 109 4.45 3.82 -2.59
C ALA A 109 3.04 4.18 -3.10
N LEU A 110 2.16 4.68 -2.23
CA LEU A 110 0.82 5.13 -2.62
C LEU A 110 0.85 6.32 -3.57
N THR A 111 1.77 7.26 -3.40
CA THR A 111 1.96 8.37 -4.35
C THR A 111 2.36 7.85 -5.73
N ARG A 112 3.22 6.83 -5.81
CA ARG A 112 3.53 6.18 -7.09
C ARG A 112 2.30 5.49 -7.68
N VAL A 113 1.52 4.77 -6.86
CA VAL A 113 0.26 4.14 -7.31
C VAL A 113 -0.70 5.19 -7.87
N PHE A 114 -0.90 6.29 -7.15
CA PHE A 114 -1.74 7.42 -7.59
C PHE A 114 -1.31 7.92 -8.97
N LYS A 115 -0.01 8.22 -9.17
CA LYS A 115 0.52 8.69 -10.46
C LYS A 115 0.38 7.69 -11.61
N ILE A 116 0.33 6.39 -11.32
CA ILE A 116 0.09 5.35 -12.32
C ILE A 116 -1.39 5.25 -12.69
N CYS A 117 -2.28 5.53 -11.73
CA CYS A 117 -3.73 5.48 -11.91
C CYS A 117 -4.33 6.74 -12.49
N ASP A 118 -3.70 7.89 -12.27
CA ASP A 118 -3.95 9.15 -12.96
C ASP A 118 -3.54 8.91 -14.43
N LEU A 119 -4.49 8.78 -15.35
CA LEU A 119 -4.26 8.37 -16.74
C LEU A 119 -4.08 9.58 -17.66
N ASP A 120 -4.65 10.72 -17.31
CA ASP A 120 -4.56 11.97 -18.07
C ASP A 120 -3.56 12.98 -17.49
N ASN A 121 -2.90 12.65 -16.37
CA ASN A 121 -1.89 13.47 -15.69
C ASN A 121 -2.43 14.81 -15.18
N ASP A 122 -3.74 14.91 -14.90
CA ASP A 122 -4.37 16.11 -14.35
C ASP A 122 -4.19 16.27 -12.82
N HIS A 123 -3.48 15.31 -12.19
CA HIS A 123 -3.22 15.20 -10.76
C HIS A 123 -4.45 14.90 -9.90
N LEU A 124 -5.52 14.43 -10.52
CA LEU A 124 -6.76 13.99 -9.91
C LEU A 124 -6.99 12.51 -10.26
N LEU A 125 -7.93 11.89 -9.55
CA LEU A 125 -8.50 10.59 -9.92
C LEU A 125 -9.99 10.77 -10.11
N ASN A 126 -10.41 10.83 -11.36
CA ASN A 126 -11.81 10.90 -11.76
C ASN A 126 -12.51 9.54 -11.61
N ASP A 127 -13.81 9.47 -11.91
CA ASP A 127 -14.63 8.30 -11.64
C ASP A 127 -14.21 7.08 -12.47
N ASP A 128 -13.82 7.31 -13.72
CA ASP A 128 -13.36 6.27 -14.63
C ASP A 128 -12.02 5.69 -14.17
N GLU A 129 -11.09 6.54 -13.75
CA GLU A 129 -9.79 6.13 -13.21
C GLU A 129 -9.93 5.38 -11.89
N VAL A 130 -10.81 5.84 -11.00
CA VAL A 130 -11.12 5.13 -9.75
C VAL A 130 -11.77 3.78 -10.05
N HIS A 131 -12.64 3.70 -11.07
CA HIS A 131 -13.24 2.43 -11.48
C HIS A 131 -12.20 1.44 -12.02
N LEU A 132 -11.27 1.91 -12.86
CA LEU A 132 -10.16 1.10 -13.37
C LEU A 132 -9.23 0.64 -12.24
N PHE A 133 -8.91 1.54 -11.30
CA PHE A 133 -8.15 1.22 -10.10
C PHE A 133 -8.83 0.14 -9.26
N GLN A 134 -10.14 0.27 -9.03
CA GLN A 134 -10.94 -0.71 -8.26
C GLN A 134 -10.96 -2.07 -8.94
N ARG A 135 -11.20 -2.10 -10.26
CA ARG A 135 -11.16 -3.33 -11.03
C ARG A 135 -9.80 -4.00 -10.98
N LYS A 136 -8.71 -3.24 -11.06
CA LYS A 136 -7.34 -3.77 -10.99
C LYS A 136 -7.00 -4.35 -9.62
N CYS A 137 -7.40 -3.68 -8.53
CA CYS A 137 -7.01 -4.09 -7.19
C CYS A 137 -7.94 -5.14 -6.57
N PHE A 138 -9.25 -5.02 -6.79
CA PHE A 138 -10.27 -5.77 -6.06
C PHE A 138 -11.12 -6.68 -6.96
N ASN A 139 -10.89 -6.69 -8.28
CA ASN A 139 -11.69 -7.43 -9.26
C ASN A 139 -13.21 -7.17 -9.16
N ALA A 140 -13.60 -6.00 -8.63
CA ALA A 140 -14.98 -5.61 -8.44
C ALA A 140 -15.17 -4.13 -8.79
N PRO A 141 -16.25 -3.77 -9.49
CA PRO A 141 -16.60 -2.37 -9.71
C PRO A 141 -17.09 -1.73 -8.41
N LEU A 142 -16.76 -0.45 -8.21
CA LEU A 142 -17.34 0.35 -7.14
C LEU A 142 -18.65 0.98 -7.64
N HIS A 143 -19.74 0.80 -6.88
CA HIS A 143 -21.02 1.42 -7.22
C HIS A 143 -20.92 2.94 -7.08
N GLN A 144 -21.55 3.70 -7.99
CA GLN A 144 -21.44 5.18 -8.02
C GLN A 144 -21.76 5.82 -6.66
N GLN A 145 -22.86 5.42 -6.03
CA GLN A 145 -23.23 5.90 -4.71
C GLN A 145 -22.13 5.68 -3.65
N ALA A 146 -21.44 4.55 -3.68
CA ALA A 146 -20.38 4.26 -2.73
C ALA A 146 -19.15 5.15 -2.98
N LEU A 147 -18.86 5.48 -4.24
CA LEU A 147 -17.82 6.44 -4.59
C LEU A 147 -18.17 7.86 -4.12
N ASP A 148 -19.42 8.28 -4.28
CA ASP A 148 -19.89 9.59 -3.81
C ASP A 148 -19.84 9.70 -2.28
N ASP A 149 -20.17 8.61 -1.57
CA ASP A 149 -20.05 8.52 -0.12
C ASP A 149 -18.58 8.63 0.32
N VAL A 150 -17.66 7.96 -0.38
CA VAL A 150 -16.22 8.05 -0.17
C VAL A 150 -15.73 9.49 -0.34
N LYS A 151 -16.08 10.15 -1.46
CA LYS A 151 -15.73 11.55 -1.70
C LYS A 151 -16.30 12.50 -0.65
N SER A 152 -17.53 12.25 -0.19
CA SER A 152 -18.18 13.05 0.85
C SER A 152 -17.45 12.93 2.19
N ILE A 153 -16.98 11.71 2.54
CA ILE A 153 -16.14 11.49 3.71
C ILE A 153 -14.82 12.26 3.57
N VAL A 154 -14.16 12.23 2.41
CA VAL A 154 -12.91 12.97 2.19
C VAL A 154 -13.13 14.48 2.34
N LYS A 155 -14.13 15.04 1.66
CA LYS A 155 -14.47 16.48 1.73
C LYS A 155 -14.71 16.97 3.15
N ARG A 156 -15.31 16.13 4.01
CA ARG A 156 -15.62 16.48 5.41
C ARG A 156 -14.37 16.50 6.31
N ASN A 157 -13.34 15.74 5.98
CA ASN A 157 -12.19 15.55 6.86
C ASN A 157 -10.92 16.26 6.37
N ILE A 158 -10.75 16.43 5.05
CA ILE A 158 -9.54 17.01 4.46
C ILE A 158 -9.92 18.11 3.47
N THR A 159 -9.43 19.32 3.74
CA THR A 159 -9.47 20.44 2.79
C THR A 159 -8.63 20.07 1.56
N ASP A 160 -9.16 20.35 0.37
CA ASP A 160 -8.54 19.99 -0.92
C ASP A 160 -8.34 18.47 -1.13
N GLY A 161 -9.07 17.62 -0.39
CA GLY A 161 -9.05 16.17 -0.61
C GLY A 161 -9.83 15.73 -1.86
N VAL A 162 -10.78 16.56 -2.32
CA VAL A 162 -11.53 16.37 -3.57
C VAL A 162 -11.58 17.70 -4.30
N LYS A 163 -11.21 17.70 -5.58
CA LYS A 163 -11.27 18.87 -6.47
C LYS A 163 -12.02 18.46 -7.74
N GLU A 164 -12.92 19.30 -8.24
CA GLU A 164 -13.64 19.04 -9.51
C GLU A 164 -14.36 17.67 -9.54
N ASN A 165 -14.88 17.24 -8.38
CA ASN A 165 -15.49 15.92 -8.17
C ASN A 165 -14.55 14.71 -8.31
N ALA A 166 -13.23 14.92 -8.40
CA ALA A 166 -12.20 13.90 -8.47
C ALA A 166 -11.31 13.90 -7.21
N LEU A 167 -10.73 12.74 -6.87
CA LEU A 167 -9.88 12.59 -5.68
C LEU A 167 -8.50 13.20 -5.93
N THR A 168 -8.02 14.04 -5.02
CA THR A 168 -6.63 14.52 -5.07
C THR A 168 -5.69 13.49 -4.43
N LEU A 169 -4.38 13.62 -4.64
CA LEU A 169 -3.38 12.80 -3.92
C LEU A 169 -3.55 12.88 -2.40
N LYS A 170 -3.86 14.07 -1.85
CA LYS A 170 -4.10 14.23 -0.41
C LYS A 170 -5.33 13.43 0.04
N GLY A 171 -6.42 13.48 -0.73
CA GLY A 171 -7.61 12.69 -0.47
C GLY A 171 -7.36 11.19 -0.55
N PHE A 172 -6.60 10.74 -1.55
CA PHE A 172 -6.22 9.34 -1.72
C PHE A 172 -5.39 8.80 -0.54
N LEU A 173 -4.36 9.54 -0.12
CA LEU A 173 -3.56 9.17 1.06
C LEU A 173 -4.41 9.13 2.33
N PHE A 174 -5.29 10.12 2.52
CA PHE A 174 -6.21 10.16 3.65
C PHE A 174 -7.15 8.95 3.69
N LEU A 175 -7.67 8.50 2.55
CA LEU A 175 -8.53 7.30 2.50
C LEU A 175 -7.78 6.05 2.99
N HIS A 176 -6.52 5.89 2.59
CA HIS A 176 -5.70 4.78 3.07
C HIS A 176 -5.39 4.88 4.57
N THR A 177 -5.13 6.08 5.10
CA THR A 177 -5.05 6.32 6.55
C THR A 177 -6.34 5.89 7.26
N LEU A 178 -7.50 6.29 6.73
CA LEU A 178 -8.81 5.99 7.31
C LEU A 178 -9.12 4.48 7.29
N PHE A 179 -8.76 3.76 6.22
CA PHE A 179 -8.94 2.31 6.16
C PHE A 179 -8.13 1.61 7.26
N ILE A 180 -6.89 2.01 7.46
CA ILE A 180 -6.03 1.43 8.49
C ILE A 180 -6.57 1.72 9.89
N GLN A 181 -6.96 2.97 10.16
CA GLN A 181 -7.56 3.38 11.44
C GLN A 181 -8.86 2.63 11.77
N ARG A 182 -9.59 2.16 10.75
CA ARG A 182 -10.80 1.32 10.91
C ARG A 182 -10.50 -0.18 10.95
N GLY A 183 -9.24 -0.60 11.09
CA GLY A 183 -8.83 -2.00 11.13
C GLY A 183 -8.89 -2.72 9.77
N ARG A 184 -9.02 -1.97 8.67
CA ARG A 184 -9.12 -2.46 7.28
C ARG A 184 -7.82 -2.24 6.50
N HIS A 185 -6.67 -2.41 7.15
CA HIS A 185 -5.36 -2.26 6.51
C HIS A 185 -5.11 -3.26 5.37
N GLU A 186 -5.82 -4.39 5.35
CA GLU A 186 -5.84 -5.34 4.22
C GLU A 186 -6.19 -4.64 2.89
N THR A 187 -7.12 -3.69 2.89
CA THR A 187 -7.47 -2.92 1.68
C THR A 187 -6.25 -2.19 1.11
N THR A 188 -5.41 -1.61 1.98
CA THR A 188 -4.16 -0.96 1.56
C THR A 188 -3.16 -1.99 1.04
N TRP A 189 -3.03 -3.14 1.70
CA TRP A 189 -2.12 -4.21 1.25
C TRP A 189 -2.52 -4.82 -0.08
N THR A 190 -3.81 -5.03 -0.33
CA THR A 190 -4.32 -5.49 -1.64
C THR A 190 -3.88 -4.55 -2.76
N VAL A 191 -3.97 -3.23 -2.54
CA VAL A 191 -3.46 -2.23 -3.48
C VAL A 191 -1.94 -2.35 -3.64
N MET A 192 -1.18 -2.42 -2.55
CA MET A 192 0.28 -2.58 -2.61
C MET A 192 0.69 -3.82 -3.44
N ARG A 193 0.07 -4.98 -3.18
CA ARG A 193 0.36 -6.23 -3.89
C ARG A 193 -0.05 -6.17 -5.35
N ALA A 194 -1.19 -5.55 -5.68
CA ALA A 194 -1.63 -5.36 -7.07
C ALA A 194 -0.66 -4.50 -7.91
N PHE A 195 0.15 -3.67 -7.25
CA PHE A 195 1.20 -2.85 -7.87
C PHE A 195 2.62 -3.39 -7.65
N GLY A 196 2.74 -4.64 -7.20
CA GLY A 196 4.00 -5.39 -7.17
C GLY A 196 4.85 -5.18 -5.92
N TYR A 197 4.34 -4.51 -4.89
CA TYR A 197 5.06 -4.30 -3.62
C TYR A 197 5.02 -5.54 -2.72
N ASP A 198 6.10 -5.74 -1.96
CA ASP A 198 6.20 -6.75 -0.89
C ASP A 198 5.92 -6.15 0.50
N ASP A 199 6.07 -6.97 1.55
CA ASP A 199 5.86 -6.57 2.96
C ASP A 199 6.84 -5.50 3.45
N ARG A 200 7.93 -5.24 2.70
CA ARG A 200 8.90 -4.18 2.97
C ARG A 200 8.66 -2.94 2.12
N LEU A 201 7.53 -2.90 1.41
CA LEU A 201 7.16 -1.86 0.46
C LEU A 201 8.22 -1.64 -0.62
N GLN A 202 8.87 -2.74 -1.04
CA GLN A 202 9.79 -2.78 -2.18
C GLN A 202 9.10 -3.48 -3.35
N LEU A 203 9.41 -3.05 -4.58
CA LEU A 203 8.93 -3.77 -5.77
C LEU A 203 9.61 -5.13 -5.85
N THR A 204 8.80 -6.17 -5.97
CA THR A 204 9.28 -7.55 -6.06
C THR A 204 10.12 -7.77 -7.31
N ARG A 205 11.11 -8.67 -7.22
CA ARG A 205 11.95 -9.03 -8.37
C ARG A 205 11.14 -9.63 -9.52
N ASP A 206 10.14 -10.45 -9.21
CA ASP A 206 9.30 -11.08 -10.24
C ASP A 206 8.45 -10.04 -10.99
N PHE A 207 8.06 -8.95 -10.33
CA PHE A 207 7.34 -7.85 -10.97
C PHE A 207 8.25 -7.00 -11.87
N LEU A 208 9.50 -6.73 -11.45
CA LEU A 208 10.46 -5.92 -12.21
C LEU A 208 11.18 -6.69 -13.31
N TYR A 209 11.46 -7.97 -13.07
CA TYR A 209 12.29 -8.83 -13.92
C TYR A 209 11.55 -10.13 -14.24
N PRO A 210 10.44 -10.06 -15.00
CA PRO A 210 9.76 -11.27 -15.44
C PRO A 210 10.70 -12.12 -16.29
N LYS A 211 10.59 -13.45 -16.15
CA LYS A 211 11.43 -14.38 -16.90
C LYS A 211 11.03 -14.35 -18.38
N ILE A 212 11.93 -13.87 -19.22
CA ILE A 212 11.80 -13.89 -20.69
C ILE A 212 12.92 -14.78 -21.23
N MET A 213 12.56 -15.90 -21.86
CA MET A 213 13.51 -16.83 -22.48
C MET A 213 13.69 -16.45 -23.94
N VAL A 214 14.87 -15.96 -24.30
CA VAL A 214 15.22 -15.60 -25.69
C VAL A 214 16.12 -16.70 -26.25
N GLY A 215 15.71 -17.29 -27.38
CA GLY A 215 16.48 -18.33 -28.07
C GLY A 215 17.81 -17.79 -28.61
N SER A 216 18.80 -18.66 -28.74
CA SER A 216 20.08 -18.28 -29.38
C SER A 216 19.82 -17.85 -30.82
N GLY A 217 20.33 -16.68 -31.21
CA GLY A 217 20.10 -16.08 -32.53
C GLY A 217 18.76 -15.37 -32.70
N SER A 218 17.92 -15.29 -31.68
CA SER A 218 16.66 -14.50 -31.71
C SER A 218 16.87 -13.06 -31.25
N THR A 219 15.99 -12.17 -31.70
CA THR A 219 15.91 -10.76 -31.27
C THR A 219 14.67 -10.52 -30.41
N THR A 220 14.60 -9.37 -29.74
CA THR A 220 13.46 -8.95 -28.94
C THR A 220 12.96 -7.60 -29.43
N GLU A 221 11.68 -7.53 -29.77
CA GLU A 221 11.01 -6.32 -30.25
C GLU A 221 9.74 -6.06 -29.44
N LEU A 222 9.29 -4.81 -29.41
CA LEU A 222 8.02 -4.46 -28.80
C LEU A 222 6.87 -4.91 -29.69
N THR A 223 5.83 -5.45 -29.07
CA THR A 223 4.56 -5.72 -29.77
C THR A 223 3.85 -4.40 -30.09
N LEU A 224 2.87 -4.45 -31.00
CA LEU A 224 2.01 -3.28 -31.29
C LEU A 224 1.36 -2.72 -30.01
N GLN A 225 0.92 -3.58 -29.09
CA GLN A 225 0.36 -3.17 -27.81
C GLN A 225 1.39 -2.48 -26.91
N GLY A 226 2.64 -2.97 -26.90
CA GLY A 226 3.74 -2.33 -26.18
C GLY A 226 4.05 -0.93 -26.73
N ILE A 227 4.06 -0.78 -28.06
CA ILE A 227 4.26 0.51 -28.72
C ILE A 227 3.10 1.46 -28.40
N GLN A 228 1.84 1.00 -28.48
CA GLN A 228 0.67 1.81 -28.14
C GLN A 228 0.69 2.27 -26.69
N PHE A 229 1.11 1.40 -25.75
CA PHE A 229 1.30 1.78 -24.36
C PHE A 229 2.34 2.88 -24.20
N LEU A 230 3.50 2.78 -24.86
CA LEU A 230 4.53 3.83 -24.81
C LEU A 230 4.06 5.14 -25.44
N LYS A 231 3.32 5.10 -26.56
CA LYS A 231 2.70 6.30 -27.16
C LYS A 231 1.71 6.97 -26.19
N MET A 232 0.89 6.17 -25.51
CA MET A 232 -0.04 6.68 -24.48
C MET A 232 0.73 7.32 -23.32
N VAL A 233 1.81 6.68 -22.84
CA VAL A 233 2.65 7.24 -21.76
C VAL A 233 3.33 8.53 -22.22
N PHE A 234 3.85 8.60 -23.45
CA PHE A 234 4.44 9.82 -24.00
C PHE A 234 3.41 10.96 -23.99
N ASN A 235 2.25 10.76 -24.61
CA ASN A 235 1.22 11.79 -24.74
C ASN A 235 0.66 12.23 -23.39
N LYS A 236 0.64 11.34 -22.39
CA LYS A 236 0.24 11.67 -21.01
C LYS A 236 1.15 12.74 -20.38
N TYR A 237 2.44 12.73 -20.70
CA TYR A 237 3.43 13.63 -20.10
C TYR A 237 3.87 14.77 -21.03
N ASP A 238 3.42 14.77 -22.28
CA ASP A 238 3.51 15.90 -23.23
C ASP A 238 2.39 16.90 -22.89
N GLU A 239 2.61 17.70 -21.85
CA GLU A 239 1.61 18.57 -21.22
C GLU A 239 1.26 19.75 -22.13
N ASP A 240 2.20 20.24 -22.94
CA ASP A 240 1.99 21.31 -23.91
C ASP A 240 1.56 20.83 -25.31
N SER A 241 1.51 19.51 -25.52
CA SER A 241 1.10 18.86 -26.77
C SER A 241 1.94 19.29 -27.98
N ASP A 242 3.23 19.59 -27.77
CA ASP A 242 4.17 19.95 -28.83
C ASP A 242 4.80 18.73 -29.54
N GLY A 243 4.47 17.51 -29.09
CA GLY A 243 5.00 16.26 -29.62
C GLY A 243 6.42 15.95 -29.16
N CYS A 244 6.91 16.63 -28.13
CA CYS A 244 8.22 16.50 -27.52
C CYS A 244 8.09 16.30 -26.00
N LEU A 245 9.19 15.88 -25.35
CA LEU A 245 9.29 15.86 -23.89
C LEU A 245 10.39 16.81 -23.46
N SER A 246 9.99 17.94 -22.89
CA SER A 246 10.87 18.89 -22.22
C SER A 246 11.50 18.28 -20.96
N PRO A 247 12.58 18.88 -20.41
CA PRO A 247 13.21 18.36 -19.20
C PRO A 247 12.28 18.22 -17.97
N PRO A 248 11.36 19.18 -17.69
CA PRO A 248 10.37 19.01 -16.62
C PRO A 248 9.39 17.86 -16.85
N GLU A 249 8.87 17.70 -18.07
CA GLU A 249 7.96 16.62 -18.45
C GLU A 249 8.64 15.25 -18.33
N LEU A 250 9.89 15.18 -18.78
CA LEU A 250 10.69 13.97 -18.66
C LEU A 250 10.98 13.60 -17.20
N GLN A 251 11.23 14.61 -16.35
CA GLN A 251 11.36 14.41 -14.92
C GLN A 251 10.04 13.93 -14.29
N ASN A 252 8.89 14.44 -14.74
CA ASN A 252 7.58 14.00 -14.27
C ASN A 252 7.30 12.54 -14.69
N LEU A 253 7.57 12.19 -15.96
CA LEU A 253 7.44 10.83 -16.50
C LEU A 253 8.23 9.81 -15.67
N PHE A 254 9.50 10.11 -15.36
CA PHE A 254 10.36 9.23 -14.55
C PHE A 254 10.22 9.41 -13.04
N SER A 255 9.30 10.26 -12.56
CA SER A 255 9.08 10.42 -11.12
C SER A 255 8.55 9.16 -10.43
N THR A 256 8.03 8.19 -11.22
CA THR A 256 7.61 6.86 -10.75
C THR A 256 8.72 5.81 -10.81
N CYS A 257 9.89 6.17 -11.33
CA CYS A 257 11.10 5.35 -11.35
C CYS A 257 11.96 5.62 -10.09
N PRO A 258 12.72 4.63 -9.60
CA PRO A 258 13.60 4.82 -8.46
C PRO A 258 14.77 5.78 -8.74
N VAL A 259 15.20 5.87 -10.01
CA VAL A 259 16.28 6.73 -10.52
C VAL A 259 15.96 7.14 -11.95
N MET A 260 16.64 8.18 -12.46
CA MET A 260 16.59 8.56 -13.88
C MET A 260 17.16 7.41 -14.73
N PRO A 261 16.34 6.75 -15.58
CA PRO A 261 16.79 5.58 -16.33
C PRO A 261 17.57 5.95 -17.60
N TRP A 262 17.43 7.19 -18.07
CA TRP A 262 18.08 7.68 -19.29
C TRP A 262 19.32 8.51 -18.95
N GLY A 263 20.42 8.20 -19.63
CA GLY A 263 21.65 8.99 -19.57
C GLY A 263 21.56 10.24 -20.46
N GLN A 264 22.59 11.09 -20.36
CA GLN A 264 22.70 12.32 -21.17
C GLN A 264 22.91 12.03 -22.67
N ASP A 265 23.30 10.80 -23.01
CA ASP A 265 23.53 10.31 -24.37
C ASP A 265 22.25 10.05 -25.17
N VAL A 266 21.12 9.86 -24.49
CA VAL A 266 19.83 9.55 -25.15
C VAL A 266 19.42 10.66 -26.12
N ASN A 267 19.57 11.92 -25.75
CA ASN A 267 19.26 13.07 -26.62
C ASN A 267 20.12 13.11 -27.90
N ASN A 268 21.27 12.42 -27.93
CA ASN A 268 22.11 12.30 -29.12
C ASN A 268 21.89 11.00 -29.91
N THR A 269 21.04 10.10 -29.38
CA THR A 269 20.79 8.76 -29.94
C THR A 269 19.45 8.68 -30.66
N VAL A 270 18.45 9.43 -30.17
CA VAL A 270 17.10 9.48 -30.77
C VAL A 270 16.83 10.86 -31.38
N CYS A 271 15.74 10.99 -32.13
CA CYS A 271 15.40 12.27 -32.74
C CYS A 271 14.97 13.29 -31.68
N THR A 272 15.46 14.52 -31.86
CA THR A 272 15.13 15.65 -31.01
C THR A 272 14.63 16.84 -31.83
N ASN A 273 13.85 17.72 -31.19
CA ASN A 273 13.50 19.01 -31.75
C ASN A 273 14.71 19.99 -31.74
N PRO A 274 14.58 21.21 -32.28
CA PRO A 274 15.68 22.20 -32.27
C PRO A 274 16.18 22.61 -30.87
N ASN A 275 15.38 22.39 -29.82
CA ASN A 275 15.74 22.64 -28.43
C ASN A 275 16.44 21.43 -27.77
N GLY A 276 16.62 20.32 -28.50
CA GLY A 276 17.22 19.08 -27.99
C GLY A 276 16.27 18.20 -27.19
N TRP A 277 14.95 18.41 -27.29
CA TRP A 277 13.93 17.63 -26.59
C TRP A 277 13.52 16.41 -27.41
N ILE A 278 13.31 15.27 -26.74
CA ILE A 278 13.02 13.98 -27.38
C ILE A 278 11.62 14.01 -28.00
N THR A 279 11.47 13.59 -29.25
CA THR A 279 10.20 13.67 -29.98
C THR A 279 9.41 12.34 -29.99
N SER A 280 8.09 12.43 -30.16
CA SER A 280 7.15 11.29 -30.17
C SER A 280 7.36 10.31 -31.34
N GLN A 281 8.04 10.74 -32.41
CA GLN A 281 8.17 10.05 -33.71
C GLN A 281 6.95 9.19 -34.08
N VAL A 282 5.95 9.82 -34.68
CA VAL A 282 4.88 9.11 -35.38
C VAL A 282 5.27 8.97 -36.85
N ASP A 283 5.68 7.75 -37.20
CA ASP A 283 5.69 7.11 -38.52
C ASP A 283 6.58 7.72 -39.65
N THR A 284 7.62 6.95 -40.03
CA THR A 284 7.98 6.75 -41.46
C THR A 284 7.04 5.74 -42.09
#